data_AF-A0A227JBG0-F1
#
_entry.id   AF-A0A227JBG0-F1
#
_cell.length_a   1.000
_cell.length_b   1.000
_cell.length_c   1.000
_cell.angle_alpha   90.00
_cell.angle_beta   90.00
_cell.angle_gamma   90.00
#
_symmetry.space_group_name_H-M   'P 1'
#
loop_
_entity.id
_entity.type
_entity.pdbx_description
1 polymer ?
#
loop_
_entity_poly.entity_id
_entity_poly.type
_entity_poly.pdbx_seq_one_letter_code
_entity_poly.pdbx_strand_id
1 'polypeptide(L)'
;MNCSNKFKLTAVALMVGTAMNANAALYQVLEVDPQINGNSVDTETARTSYGVAIQQGDVPYALGCFDEGAKSGCKPVNSPESEHFKLALETRVTPISTGQEVDGVSYREEVPFALDSGFYYVQEYDDFERYCFNERRYSTCESWASVHWTPWNNEAFNRDFTSNALAYVEGNTTNTIDSAAYTNKYNNVINSLTAEGKPVGNQSVISTTDPTVLETRNTVVAPGTSPNFDTSDAVPKLIESRAWKTNGTFTVGSVSRFANNDNGDHSTSKAAIWDSTGSAFELNWPSGQAQEDERLAQGSMRDLVVKGSTVYGVGYNTYDSDNNYMNATVFVGTLAKEGSVVDSTWVNKEVDGAQQRISGDTVHTNSRLTDVNANFVAIGEAKRSGAYLMPTGSAPNRLFVVDDVTKSSVSAFYPTSGIFFSGAGGQMGGINSYNEIVGQLDAEKTREEEGKPRRKRGFIYPYAQGGT
;
A
#
# COMPACT_ATOMS: atom_id res chain seq x y z
N MET A 1 -6.75 -5.37 -39.77
CA MET A 1 -6.22 -3.99 -39.75
C MET A 1 -5.87 -3.68 -38.30
N ASN A 2 -4.57 -3.68 -37.97
CA ASN A 2 -4.09 -3.41 -36.61
C ASN A 2 -4.14 -1.90 -36.35
N CYS A 3 -5.12 -1.44 -35.57
CA CYS A 3 -5.03 -0.14 -34.92
C CYS A 3 -4.13 -0.30 -33.70
N SER A 4 -2.84 0.00 -33.87
CA SER A 4 -1.92 0.23 -32.77
C SER A 4 -2.34 1.53 -32.08
N ASN A 5 -2.96 1.43 -30.90
CA ASN A 5 -3.19 2.57 -30.01
C ASN A 5 -1.87 2.98 -29.36
N LYS A 6 -0.90 3.45 -30.16
CA LYS A 6 0.25 4.19 -29.61
C LYS A 6 -0.25 5.55 -29.19
N PHE A 7 -0.62 5.65 -27.91
CA PHE A 7 -0.95 6.88 -27.23
C PHE A 7 0.26 7.82 -27.35
N LYS A 8 0.16 8.85 -28.19
CA LYS A 8 1.33 9.66 -28.55
C LYS A 8 1.74 10.55 -27.37
N LEU A 9 3.02 10.55 -27.02
CA LEU A 9 3.66 11.41 -26.01
C LEU A 9 3.23 12.89 -26.10
N THR A 10 2.99 13.38 -27.32
CA THR A 10 2.48 14.73 -27.58
C THR A 10 1.11 15.00 -26.97
N ALA A 11 0.22 14.00 -26.89
CA ALA A 11 -1.10 14.14 -26.26
C ALA A 11 -0.99 14.20 -24.73
N VAL A 12 -0.06 13.46 -24.13
CA VAL A 12 0.25 13.55 -22.69
C VAL A 12 0.86 14.91 -22.36
N ALA A 13 1.84 15.38 -23.14
CA ALA A 13 2.44 16.70 -22.96
C ALA A 13 1.42 17.84 -23.10
N LEU A 14 0.46 17.73 -24.03
CA LEU A 14 -0.64 18.70 -24.18
C LEU A 14 -1.66 18.63 -23.03
N MET A 15 -1.99 17.44 -22.51
CA MET A 15 -2.88 17.31 -21.36
C MET A 15 -2.24 17.77 -20.04
N VAL A 16 -0.94 17.53 -19.85
CA VAL A 16 -0.15 18.09 -18.73
C VAL A 16 -0.02 19.61 -18.88
N GLY A 17 0.23 20.09 -20.10
CA GLY A 17 0.37 21.53 -20.39
C GLY A 17 -0.92 22.34 -20.22
N THR A 18 -2.09 21.77 -20.53
CA THR A 18 -3.38 22.46 -20.37
C THR A 18 -3.91 22.45 -18.93
N ALA A 19 -3.41 21.57 -18.07
CA ALA A 19 -3.74 21.54 -16.63
C ALA A 19 -2.89 22.53 -15.80
N MET A 20 -1.83 23.09 -16.38
CA MET A 20 -0.92 24.02 -15.70
C MET A 20 -1.13 25.44 -16.22
N ASN A 21 -1.97 26.23 -15.53
CA ASN A 21 -1.89 27.68 -15.67
C ASN A 21 -0.53 28.12 -15.11
N ALA A 22 0.40 28.44 -16.02
CA ALA A 22 1.62 29.22 -15.83
C ALA A 22 2.53 28.81 -14.64
N ASN A 23 3.34 27.77 -14.83
CA ASN A 23 4.74 27.63 -14.37
C ASN A 23 5.34 26.33 -14.97
N ALA A 24 5.28 26.20 -16.29
CA ALA A 24 5.69 24.98 -17.01
C ALA A 24 7.20 25.00 -17.33
N ALA A 25 8.04 24.72 -16.34
CA ALA A 25 9.46 24.39 -16.54
C ALA A 25 10.06 23.50 -15.43
N LEU A 26 9.28 22.96 -14.49
CA LEU A 26 9.79 22.32 -13.28
C LEU A 26 9.90 20.79 -13.33
N TYR A 27 9.33 20.10 -14.32
CA TYR A 27 9.23 18.64 -14.30
C TYR A 27 9.56 18.00 -15.65
N GLN A 28 10.33 16.91 -15.59
CA GLN A 28 10.55 16.01 -16.72
C GLN A 28 9.60 14.81 -16.56
N VAL A 29 8.72 14.60 -17.55
CA VAL A 29 7.90 13.39 -17.60
C VAL A 29 8.69 12.32 -18.34
N LEU A 30 8.95 11.21 -17.66
CA LEU A 30 9.66 10.05 -18.19
C LEU A 30 8.64 8.92 -18.36
N GLU A 31 8.48 8.45 -19.60
CA GLU A 31 7.71 7.23 -19.86
C GLU A 31 8.62 6.04 -19.55
N VAL A 32 8.11 5.12 -18.73
CA VAL A 32 8.79 3.85 -18.42
C VAL A 32 7.91 2.72 -18.93
N ASP A 33 8.47 1.94 -19.84
CA ASP A 33 7.82 0.75 -20.40
C ASP A 33 8.23 -0.46 -19.55
N PRO A 34 7.30 -1.28 -19.02
CA PRO A 34 7.68 -2.54 -18.38
C PRO A 34 8.35 -3.43 -19.43
N GLN A 35 9.66 -3.67 -19.26
CA GLN A 35 10.46 -4.47 -20.18
C GLN A 35 10.96 -5.76 -19.50
N ILE A 36 11.07 -6.81 -20.31
CA ILE A 36 11.71 -8.09 -20.01
C ILE A 36 12.81 -8.30 -21.07
N ASN A 37 14.09 -8.34 -20.66
CA ASN A 37 15.23 -8.57 -21.56
C ASN A 37 15.41 -7.53 -22.68
N GLY A 38 15.05 -6.26 -22.42
CA GLY A 38 15.04 -5.23 -23.46
C GLY A 38 13.92 -5.40 -24.51
N ASN A 39 13.06 -6.41 -24.35
CA ASN A 39 11.80 -6.52 -25.07
C ASN A 39 10.70 -5.96 -24.16
N SER A 40 9.74 -5.21 -24.72
CA SER A 40 8.52 -4.87 -23.98
C SER A 40 7.90 -6.14 -23.40
N VAL A 41 7.42 -6.10 -22.15
CA VAL A 41 6.50 -7.13 -21.62
C VAL A 41 5.45 -7.36 -22.70
N ASP A 42 5.19 -8.63 -23.02
CA ASP A 42 4.28 -8.97 -24.10
C ASP A 42 2.94 -8.24 -23.91
N THR A 43 2.75 -7.20 -24.73
CA THR A 43 1.58 -6.32 -24.73
C THR A 43 0.28 -7.07 -25.07
N GLU A 44 0.35 -8.37 -25.38
CA GLU A 44 -0.83 -9.21 -25.56
C GLU A 44 -1.53 -9.59 -24.23
N THR A 45 -0.84 -9.56 -23.08
CA THR A 45 -1.43 -10.01 -21.79
C THR A 45 -1.55 -8.93 -20.71
N ALA A 46 -0.58 -8.01 -20.59
CA ALA A 46 -0.66 -6.92 -19.63
C ALA A 46 -1.63 -5.82 -20.10
N ARG A 47 -2.71 -5.59 -19.35
CA ARG A 47 -3.70 -4.55 -19.64
C ARG A 47 -3.42 -3.22 -18.95
N THR A 48 -2.72 -3.25 -17.82
CA THR A 48 -2.36 -2.06 -17.05
C THR A 48 -0.96 -2.18 -16.44
N SER A 49 -0.34 -1.04 -16.16
CA SER A 49 1.00 -0.94 -15.59
C SER A 49 1.08 0.21 -14.58
N TYR A 50 1.82 0.00 -13.49
CA TYR A 50 1.89 0.91 -12.35
C TYR A 50 3.33 1.04 -11.87
N GLY A 51 3.79 2.28 -11.63
CA GLY A 51 5.00 2.52 -10.84
C GLY A 51 4.65 2.45 -9.35
N VAL A 52 5.29 1.53 -8.62
CA VAL A 52 4.89 1.19 -7.23
C VAL A 52 5.92 1.59 -6.19
N ALA A 53 7.19 1.67 -6.56
CA ALA A 53 8.26 2.15 -5.68
C ALA A 53 9.42 2.70 -6.50
N ILE A 54 10.17 3.65 -5.95
CA ILE A 54 11.39 4.19 -6.56
C ILE A 54 12.54 4.11 -5.56
N GLN A 55 13.73 3.79 -6.04
CA GLN A 55 14.94 3.81 -5.24
C GLN A 55 15.16 5.21 -4.68
N GLN A 56 15.55 5.29 -3.41
CA GLN A 56 15.87 6.57 -2.78
C GLN A 56 16.98 7.27 -3.56
N GLY A 57 16.73 8.54 -3.91
CA GLY A 57 17.70 9.34 -4.63
C GLY A 57 18.59 10.16 -3.72
N ASP A 58 19.60 9.52 -3.12
CA ASP A 58 20.69 10.24 -2.46
C ASP A 58 21.67 10.77 -3.52
N VAL A 59 21.25 11.86 -4.17
CA VAL A 59 22.07 12.58 -5.14
C VAL A 59 22.84 13.71 -4.46
N PRO A 60 24.06 14.05 -4.92
CA PRO A 60 24.90 15.07 -4.32
C PRO A 60 24.46 16.51 -4.71
N TYR A 61 23.15 16.76 -4.78
CA TYR A 61 22.57 18.04 -5.16
C TYR A 61 21.78 18.62 -3.99
N ALA A 62 21.96 19.91 -3.70
CA ALA A 62 21.35 20.56 -2.54
C ALA A 62 19.81 20.57 -2.60
N LEU A 63 19.25 20.60 -3.80
CA LEU A 63 17.80 20.52 -4.07
C LEU A 63 17.41 19.17 -4.71
N GLY A 64 18.23 18.15 -4.55
CA GLY A 64 18.03 16.87 -5.22
C GLY A 64 17.94 17.03 -6.74
N CYS A 65 17.02 16.27 -7.36
CA CYS A 65 16.80 16.33 -8.80
C CYS A 65 16.12 17.60 -9.32
N PHE A 66 15.76 18.53 -8.41
CA PHE A 66 15.27 19.86 -8.77
C PHE A 66 16.38 20.90 -8.90
N ASP A 67 17.63 20.54 -8.58
CA ASP A 67 18.78 21.40 -8.81
C ASP A 67 19.00 21.61 -10.32
N GLU A 68 19.32 22.84 -10.73
CA GLU A 68 19.52 23.16 -12.14
C GLU A 68 20.70 22.37 -12.76
N GLY A 69 21.69 22.01 -11.93
CA GLY A 69 22.82 21.16 -12.30
C GLY A 69 22.49 19.66 -12.36
N ALA A 70 21.33 19.22 -11.87
CA ALA A 70 20.96 17.80 -11.79
C ALA A 70 20.41 17.23 -13.10
N LYS A 71 20.22 18.05 -14.15
CA LYS A 71 19.56 17.68 -15.42
C LYS A 71 20.18 16.47 -16.14
N SER A 72 21.50 16.25 -16.01
CA SER A 72 22.17 15.08 -16.59
C SER A 72 22.24 13.89 -15.62
N GLY A 73 22.14 14.12 -14.31
CA GLY A 73 22.38 13.11 -13.27
C GLY A 73 21.13 12.64 -12.52
N CYS A 74 19.92 12.98 -13.00
CA CYS A 74 18.66 12.52 -12.42
C CYS A 74 17.77 11.92 -13.50
N LYS A 75 18.19 10.78 -14.08
CA LYS A 75 17.36 10.02 -15.02
C LYS A 75 17.33 8.52 -14.64
N PRO A 76 16.24 7.80 -14.96
CA PRO A 76 16.06 6.37 -14.67
C PRO A 76 17.01 5.51 -15.49
N VAL A 77 17.28 4.29 -15.02
CA VAL A 77 18.33 3.37 -15.53
C VAL A 77 18.18 3.03 -17.03
N ASN A 78 16.99 3.20 -17.62
CA ASN A 78 16.74 2.92 -19.03
C ASN A 78 17.18 4.03 -20.01
N SER A 79 17.76 5.14 -19.51
CA SER A 79 18.41 6.14 -20.36
C SER A 79 19.90 5.77 -20.53
N PRO A 80 20.45 5.77 -21.76
CA PRO A 80 21.84 5.37 -22.02
C PRO A 80 22.92 6.26 -21.37
N GLU A 81 22.52 7.26 -20.57
CA GLU A 81 23.38 8.24 -19.92
C GLU A 81 23.11 8.42 -18.41
N SER A 82 22.34 7.53 -17.75
CA SER A 82 21.98 7.72 -16.33
C SER A 82 21.88 6.43 -15.52
N GLU A 83 22.51 6.41 -14.34
CA GLU A 83 22.61 5.25 -13.44
C GLU A 83 21.93 5.46 -12.08
N HIS A 84 20.99 6.41 -11.93
CA HIS A 84 20.73 6.94 -10.58
C HIS A 84 19.61 6.27 -9.78
N PHE A 85 18.46 5.93 -10.38
CA PHE A 85 17.34 5.35 -9.62
C PHE A 85 16.65 4.22 -10.37
N LYS A 86 16.47 3.08 -9.70
CA LYS A 86 15.60 2.00 -10.17
C LYS A 86 14.15 2.30 -9.82
N LEU A 87 13.26 2.14 -10.79
CA LEU A 87 11.81 2.09 -10.57
C LEU A 87 11.34 0.63 -10.45
N ALA A 88 10.48 0.36 -9.47
CA ALA A 88 9.69 -0.85 -9.41
C ALA A 88 8.36 -0.65 -10.13
N LEU A 89 8.02 -1.62 -10.97
CA LEU A 89 6.84 -1.62 -11.82
C LEU A 89 6.02 -2.87 -11.56
N GLU A 90 4.72 -2.74 -11.69
CA GLU A 90 3.80 -3.86 -11.64
C GLU A 90 2.85 -3.83 -12.82
N THR A 91 2.48 -4.99 -13.33
CA THR A 91 1.45 -5.13 -14.36
C THR A 91 0.25 -5.91 -13.83
N ARG A 92 -0.92 -5.63 -14.41
CA ARG A 92 -2.11 -6.49 -14.27
C ARG A 92 -2.66 -6.93 -15.62
N VAL A 93 -3.22 -8.14 -15.66
CA VAL A 93 -3.96 -8.64 -16.84
C VAL A 93 -5.40 -8.13 -16.88
N THR A 94 -5.85 -7.47 -15.81
CA THR A 94 -7.17 -6.84 -15.66
C THR A 94 -7.16 -5.37 -16.13
N PRO A 95 -8.30 -4.86 -16.64
CA PRO A 95 -8.43 -3.44 -16.98
C PRO A 95 -8.42 -2.56 -15.72
N ILE A 96 -8.02 -1.29 -15.88
CA ILE A 96 -8.04 -0.31 -14.80
C ILE A 96 -9.47 -0.05 -14.32
N SER A 97 -9.65 0.09 -13.01
CA SER A 97 -10.94 0.48 -12.42
C SER A 97 -10.72 1.62 -11.42
N THR A 98 -11.47 2.71 -11.58
CA THR A 98 -11.42 3.87 -10.66
C THR A 98 -10.05 4.53 -10.45
N GLY A 99 -9.12 4.34 -11.40
CA GLY A 99 -7.76 4.88 -11.32
C GLY A 99 -6.80 4.05 -10.47
N GLN A 100 -7.16 2.80 -10.16
CA GLN A 100 -6.39 1.87 -9.33
C GLN A 100 -6.27 0.50 -10.00
N GLU A 101 -5.30 -0.28 -9.53
CA GLU A 101 -5.12 -1.69 -9.85
C GLU A 101 -6.32 -2.54 -9.44
N VAL A 102 -6.50 -3.68 -10.10
CA VAL A 102 -7.62 -4.61 -9.89
C VAL A 102 -7.08 -6.00 -9.58
N ASP A 103 -7.10 -6.32 -8.29
CA ASP A 103 -6.67 -7.61 -7.72
C ASP A 103 -7.85 -8.50 -7.32
N GLY A 104 -9.07 -7.95 -7.37
CA GLY A 104 -10.23 -8.48 -6.66
C GLY A 104 -10.07 -8.27 -5.17
N VAL A 105 -9.51 -9.25 -4.45
CA VAL A 105 -9.01 -9.03 -3.09
C VAL A 105 -7.53 -8.68 -3.17
N SER A 106 -7.18 -7.48 -2.70
CA SER A 106 -5.81 -6.95 -2.75
C SER A 106 -4.77 -7.97 -2.31
N TYR A 107 -3.65 -8.01 -3.03
CA TYR A 107 -2.48 -8.79 -2.62
C TYR A 107 -1.69 -8.11 -1.49
N ARG A 108 -1.99 -6.84 -1.16
CA ARG A 108 -1.26 -6.09 -0.12
C ARG A 108 -1.97 -6.10 1.21
N GLU A 109 -3.30 -6.05 1.20
CA GLU A 109 -4.10 -5.91 2.42
C GLU A 109 -4.29 -7.26 3.12
N GLU A 110 -4.39 -7.21 4.44
CA GLU A 110 -4.65 -8.36 5.31
C GLU A 110 -6.12 -8.77 5.29
N VAL A 111 -7.02 -7.85 4.94
CA VAL A 111 -8.46 -8.08 4.82
C VAL A 111 -9.03 -7.50 3.54
N PRO A 112 -10.17 -8.01 3.04
CA PRO A 112 -10.82 -7.46 1.86
C PRO A 112 -11.12 -5.97 2.00
N PHE A 113 -10.82 -5.25 0.92
CA PHE A 113 -11.02 -3.80 0.82
C PHE A 113 -10.38 -2.95 1.94
N ALA A 114 -9.40 -3.52 2.65
CA ALA A 114 -8.74 -2.95 3.82
C ALA A 114 -9.69 -2.59 4.99
N LEU A 115 -10.94 -3.07 4.99
CA LEU A 115 -11.93 -2.73 6.02
C LEU A 115 -12.72 -3.94 6.55
N ASP A 116 -12.78 -5.02 5.78
CA ASP A 116 -13.70 -6.12 6.04
C ASP A 116 -13.09 -7.16 6.99
N SER A 117 -12.93 -6.79 8.27
CA SER A 117 -12.44 -7.70 9.31
C SER A 117 -13.40 -8.83 9.65
N GLY A 118 -14.64 -8.77 9.16
CA GLY A 118 -15.60 -9.86 9.23
C GLY A 118 -15.56 -10.79 8.01
N PHE A 119 -14.88 -10.41 6.93
CA PHE A 119 -14.90 -11.13 5.66
C PHE A 119 -16.32 -11.35 5.14
N TYR A 120 -17.18 -10.33 5.13
CA TYR A 120 -18.53 -10.40 4.59
C TYR A 120 -18.63 -10.17 3.09
N TYR A 121 -17.59 -9.61 2.46
CA TYR A 121 -17.69 -9.04 1.11
C TYR A 121 -16.99 -9.87 0.03
N VAL A 122 -16.76 -11.16 0.24
CA VAL A 122 -15.88 -11.96 -0.65
C VAL A 122 -16.41 -13.35 -1.00
N GLN A 123 -17.65 -13.67 -0.63
CA GLN A 123 -18.24 -14.99 -0.87
C GLN A 123 -18.82 -15.10 -2.28
N GLU A 124 -19.43 -14.04 -2.78
CA GLU A 124 -20.12 -14.03 -4.07
C GLU A 124 -19.98 -12.71 -4.82
N TYR A 125 -20.40 -12.69 -6.08
CA TYR A 125 -20.36 -11.49 -6.92
C TYR A 125 -21.09 -10.29 -6.30
N ASP A 126 -22.29 -10.56 -5.76
CA ASP A 126 -23.17 -9.55 -5.16
C ASP A 126 -22.52 -8.87 -3.95
N ASP A 127 -21.54 -9.51 -3.32
CA ASP A 127 -20.80 -8.92 -2.22
C ASP A 127 -19.91 -7.75 -2.65
N PHE A 128 -19.25 -7.87 -3.80
CA PHE A 128 -18.45 -6.78 -4.36
C PHE A 128 -19.34 -5.60 -4.72
N GLU A 129 -20.52 -5.88 -5.30
CA GLU A 129 -21.52 -4.87 -5.59
C GLU A 129 -22.02 -4.19 -4.30
N ARG A 130 -22.30 -4.98 -3.25
CA ARG A 130 -22.71 -4.49 -1.94
C ARG A 130 -21.64 -3.62 -1.28
N TYR A 131 -20.37 -4.01 -1.33
CA TYR A 131 -19.25 -3.17 -0.87
C TYR A 131 -19.25 -1.83 -1.61
N CYS A 132 -19.36 -1.87 -2.94
CA CYS A 132 -19.39 -0.65 -3.74
C CYS A 132 -20.58 0.24 -3.36
N PHE A 133 -21.79 -0.31 -3.23
CA PHE A 133 -22.97 0.47 -2.86
C PHE A 133 -22.89 1.04 -1.45
N ASN A 134 -22.38 0.28 -0.50
CA ASN A 134 -22.34 0.68 0.90
C ASN A 134 -21.22 1.66 1.18
N GLU A 135 -20.03 1.42 0.63
CA GLU A 135 -18.81 2.14 1.02
C GLU A 135 -18.34 3.14 -0.02
N ARG A 136 -18.60 2.90 -1.30
CA ARG A 136 -18.23 3.84 -2.39
C ARG A 136 -19.40 4.72 -2.82
N ARG A 137 -20.63 4.22 -2.69
CA ARG A 137 -21.91 4.84 -3.08
C ARG A 137 -22.05 5.14 -4.58
N TYR A 138 -21.28 4.48 -5.44
CA TYR A 138 -21.36 4.72 -6.89
C TYR A 138 -22.69 4.19 -7.46
N SER A 139 -23.18 4.79 -8.55
CA SER A 139 -24.27 4.21 -9.37
C SER A 139 -23.77 3.18 -10.38
N THR A 140 -22.46 3.01 -10.52
CA THR A 140 -21.82 2.08 -11.45
C THR A 140 -21.33 0.80 -10.77
N CYS A 141 -21.99 0.38 -9.68
CA CYS A 141 -21.49 -0.71 -8.83
C CYS A 141 -21.53 -2.09 -9.49
N GLU A 142 -22.52 -2.38 -10.34
CA GLU A 142 -22.53 -3.60 -11.14
C GLU A 142 -21.28 -3.68 -12.05
N SER A 143 -20.99 -2.63 -12.82
CA SER A 143 -19.80 -2.60 -13.69
C SER A 143 -18.49 -2.63 -12.90
N TRP A 144 -18.47 -2.00 -11.72
CA TRP A 144 -17.33 -2.07 -10.82
C TRP A 144 -17.11 -3.50 -10.30
N ALA A 145 -18.16 -4.15 -9.82
CA ALA A 145 -18.13 -5.51 -9.30
C ALA A 145 -17.70 -6.51 -10.37
N SER A 146 -18.21 -6.40 -11.60
CA SER A 146 -17.77 -7.21 -12.75
C SER A 146 -16.26 -7.23 -12.96
N VAL A 147 -15.63 -6.06 -12.91
CA VAL A 147 -14.18 -5.94 -13.10
C VAL A 147 -13.40 -6.52 -11.92
N HIS A 148 -13.84 -6.26 -10.69
CA HIS A 148 -13.13 -6.67 -9.47
C HIS A 148 -13.38 -8.13 -9.06
N TRP A 149 -14.59 -8.66 -9.26
CA TRP A 149 -14.92 -10.04 -8.94
C TRP A 149 -14.15 -11.04 -9.82
N THR A 150 -13.93 -10.72 -11.09
CA THR A 150 -13.31 -11.64 -12.06
C THR A 150 -11.99 -12.28 -11.58
N PRO A 151 -10.94 -11.51 -11.20
CA PRO A 151 -9.70 -12.11 -10.70
C PRO A 151 -9.89 -12.89 -9.38
N TRP A 152 -10.75 -12.43 -8.48
CA TRP A 152 -11.03 -13.13 -7.22
C TRP A 152 -11.76 -14.46 -7.46
N ASN A 153 -12.75 -14.47 -8.35
CA ASN A 153 -13.49 -15.66 -8.72
C ASN A 153 -12.58 -16.74 -9.33
N ASN A 154 -11.67 -16.31 -10.19
CA ASN A 154 -10.69 -17.18 -10.81
C ASN A 154 -9.78 -17.83 -9.77
N GLU A 155 -9.25 -17.02 -8.84
CA GLU A 155 -8.33 -17.50 -7.81
C GLU A 155 -9.02 -18.36 -6.73
N ALA A 156 -10.10 -17.86 -6.14
CA ALA A 156 -10.70 -18.45 -4.95
C ALA A 156 -11.65 -19.62 -5.24
N PHE A 157 -12.34 -19.61 -6.40
CA PHE A 157 -13.40 -20.59 -6.69
C PHE A 157 -13.09 -21.46 -7.90
N ASN A 158 -12.64 -20.87 -9.01
CA ASN A 158 -12.29 -21.65 -10.20
C ASN A 158 -10.93 -22.35 -10.08
N ARG A 159 -10.08 -21.92 -9.13
CA ARG A 159 -8.70 -22.38 -8.95
C ARG A 159 -7.87 -22.24 -10.24
N ASP A 160 -8.13 -21.17 -11.00
CA ASP A 160 -7.33 -20.75 -12.13
C ASP A 160 -6.17 -19.90 -11.61
N PHE A 161 -4.98 -20.50 -11.56
CA PHE A 161 -3.78 -19.85 -11.10
C PHE A 161 -2.94 -19.25 -12.23
N THR A 162 -3.60 -18.65 -13.21
CA THR A 162 -2.97 -17.73 -14.17
C THR A 162 -2.68 -16.39 -13.49
N SER A 163 -1.41 -15.97 -13.48
CA SER A 163 -0.97 -14.77 -12.75
C SER A 163 -1.71 -13.51 -13.19
N ASN A 164 -2.37 -12.85 -12.25
CA ASN A 164 -2.94 -11.53 -12.45
C ASN A 164 -1.90 -10.44 -12.25
N ALA A 165 -0.99 -10.60 -11.28
CA ALA A 165 -0.01 -9.59 -10.89
C ALA A 165 1.43 -10.05 -11.13
N LEU A 166 2.18 -9.30 -11.94
CA LEU A 166 3.61 -9.49 -12.15
C LEU A 166 4.36 -8.24 -11.71
N ALA A 167 5.54 -8.42 -11.12
CA ALA A 167 6.37 -7.34 -10.63
C ALA A 167 7.76 -7.32 -11.29
N TYR A 168 8.32 -6.13 -11.43
CA TYR A 168 9.57 -5.84 -12.13
C TYR A 168 10.33 -4.72 -11.41
N VAL A 169 11.65 -4.70 -11.58
CA VAL A 169 12.50 -3.57 -11.17
C VAL A 169 13.38 -3.24 -12.37
N GLU A 170 13.47 -1.95 -12.73
CA GLU A 170 14.28 -1.47 -13.85
C GLU A 170 15.74 -1.97 -13.77
N GLY A 171 16.31 -2.29 -14.93
CA GLY A 171 17.66 -2.85 -15.06
C GLY A 171 17.77 -4.37 -14.83
N ASN A 172 16.69 -5.04 -14.43
CA ASN A 172 16.68 -6.51 -14.29
C ASN A 172 16.12 -7.20 -15.56
N THR A 173 16.75 -8.31 -15.95
CA THR A 173 16.28 -9.20 -17.04
C THR A 173 15.45 -10.39 -16.50
N THR A 174 14.58 -11.05 -17.29
CA THR A 174 13.82 -12.25 -16.83
C THR A 174 14.80 -13.29 -16.30
N ASN A 175 14.47 -13.87 -15.15
CA ASN A 175 15.32 -14.80 -14.39
C ASN A 175 16.56 -14.16 -13.74
N THR A 176 16.65 -12.83 -13.71
CA THR A 176 17.72 -12.06 -13.04
C THR A 176 17.18 -10.79 -12.36
N ILE A 177 15.92 -10.78 -11.91
CA ILE A 177 15.53 -9.85 -10.83
C ILE A 177 16.37 -10.25 -9.64
N ASP A 178 17.61 -9.72 -9.48
CA ASP A 178 18.64 -10.15 -8.52
C ASP A 178 18.18 -11.42 -7.78
N SER A 179 18.28 -12.58 -8.47
CA SER A 179 17.39 -13.76 -8.33
C SER A 179 17.39 -14.40 -6.94
N ALA A 180 18.16 -13.83 -6.01
CA ALA A 180 18.09 -14.10 -4.59
C ALA A 180 16.83 -13.53 -3.90
N ALA A 181 16.24 -12.41 -4.36
CA ALA A 181 15.14 -11.77 -3.64
C ALA A 181 13.75 -12.06 -4.23
N TYR A 182 13.52 -11.89 -5.54
CA TYR A 182 12.16 -11.88 -6.10
C TYR A 182 12.04 -12.73 -7.36
N THR A 183 10.98 -13.55 -7.45
CA THR A 183 10.69 -14.37 -8.63
C THR A 183 9.19 -14.36 -8.86
N ASN A 184 8.74 -14.00 -10.07
CA ASN A 184 7.31 -14.00 -10.42
C ASN A 184 6.77 -15.44 -10.45
N LYS A 185 6.34 -15.99 -9.31
CA LYS A 185 5.79 -17.36 -9.20
C LYS A 185 4.32 -17.42 -9.60
N TYR A 186 3.46 -16.66 -8.92
CA TYR A 186 2.04 -16.53 -9.24
C TYR A 186 1.62 -15.05 -9.21
N ASN A 187 1.04 -14.55 -8.11
CA ASN A 187 0.74 -13.12 -7.95
C ASN A 187 1.81 -12.44 -7.09
N ASN A 188 2.22 -11.24 -7.51
CA ASN A 188 3.47 -10.64 -7.12
C ASN A 188 3.29 -9.14 -6.95
N VAL A 189 3.61 -8.61 -5.76
CA VAL A 189 3.66 -7.17 -5.50
C VAL A 189 4.96 -6.73 -4.81
N ILE A 190 5.38 -5.49 -5.07
CA ILE A 190 6.51 -4.78 -4.47
C ILE A 190 5.94 -3.60 -3.68
N ASN A 191 6.20 -3.55 -2.37
CA ASN A 191 5.78 -2.48 -1.47
C ASN A 191 6.84 -1.36 -1.38
N SER A 192 8.13 -1.70 -1.49
CA SER A 192 9.22 -0.72 -1.47
C SER A 192 10.50 -1.24 -2.13
N LEU A 193 11.47 -0.33 -2.30
CA LEU A 193 12.84 -0.64 -2.73
C LEU A 193 13.83 -0.28 -1.63
N THR A 194 14.89 -1.08 -1.48
CA THR A 194 16.04 -0.72 -0.63
C THR A 194 16.88 0.40 -1.27
N ALA A 195 17.87 0.90 -0.54
CA ALA A 195 18.84 1.87 -1.06
C ALA A 195 19.64 1.32 -2.27
N GLU A 196 19.83 0.00 -2.37
CA GLU A 196 20.46 -0.69 -3.51
C GLU A 196 19.47 -1.05 -4.62
N GLY A 197 18.20 -0.66 -4.45
CA GLY A 197 17.11 -0.95 -5.36
C GLY A 197 16.71 -2.43 -5.39
N LYS A 198 16.81 -3.13 -4.25
CA LYS A 198 16.28 -4.49 -4.10
C LYS A 198 14.81 -4.45 -3.69
N PRO A 199 13.95 -5.34 -4.23
CA PRO A 199 12.52 -5.32 -3.94
C PRO A 199 12.21 -5.84 -2.53
N VAL A 200 11.24 -5.19 -1.89
CA VAL A 200 10.56 -5.64 -0.67
C VAL A 200 9.06 -5.72 -0.98
N GLY A 201 8.42 -6.82 -0.64
CA GLY A 201 7.01 -7.06 -0.95
C GLY A 201 6.55 -8.45 -0.53
N ASN A 202 5.68 -9.03 -1.34
CA ASN A 202 5.13 -10.35 -1.11
C ASN A 202 4.78 -11.06 -2.42
N GLN A 203 4.72 -12.38 -2.36
CA GLN A 203 4.35 -13.24 -3.48
C GLN A 203 3.35 -14.32 -3.03
N SER A 204 2.45 -14.70 -3.91
CA SER A 204 1.61 -15.90 -3.74
C SER A 204 2.38 -17.16 -4.16
N VAL A 205 2.06 -18.28 -3.52
CA VAL A 205 2.71 -19.57 -3.76
C VAL A 205 1.65 -20.63 -4.06
N ILE A 206 1.78 -21.24 -5.22
CA ILE A 206 1.03 -22.44 -5.61
C ILE A 206 1.85 -23.69 -5.26
N SER A 207 1.18 -24.80 -4.99
CA SER A 207 1.88 -26.01 -4.62
C SER A 207 2.67 -26.60 -5.78
N THR A 208 3.92 -26.95 -5.52
CA THR A 208 4.77 -27.64 -6.50
C THR A 208 4.39 -29.10 -6.68
N THR A 209 3.66 -29.68 -5.71
CA THR A 209 3.19 -31.08 -5.77
C THR A 209 1.77 -31.21 -6.32
N ASP A 210 0.94 -30.18 -6.13
CA ASP A 210 -0.41 -30.10 -6.70
C ASP A 210 -0.68 -28.68 -7.21
N PRO A 211 -0.47 -28.42 -8.52
CA PRO A 211 -0.70 -27.09 -9.11
C PRO A 211 -2.15 -26.58 -9.02
N THR A 212 -3.09 -27.38 -8.50
CA THR A 212 -4.49 -26.96 -8.23
C THR A 212 -4.71 -26.45 -6.80
N VAL A 213 -3.63 -26.33 -6.01
CA VAL A 213 -3.66 -25.85 -4.64
C VAL A 213 -2.86 -24.56 -4.49
N LEU A 214 -3.51 -23.53 -3.96
CA LEU A 214 -2.84 -22.32 -3.46
C LEU A 214 -2.33 -22.61 -2.05
N GLU A 215 -1.01 -22.61 -1.85
CA GLU A 215 -0.41 -22.83 -0.52
C GLU A 215 -0.55 -21.60 0.36
N THR A 216 -0.35 -20.41 -0.21
CA THR A 216 -0.56 -19.14 0.46
C THR A 216 -0.76 -18.02 -0.56
N ARG A 217 -1.62 -17.04 -0.25
CA ARG A 217 -1.71 -15.82 -1.06
C ARG A 217 -0.51 -14.92 -0.85
N ASN A 218 0.15 -14.97 0.30
CA ASN A 218 1.21 -14.03 0.64
C ASN A 218 2.32 -14.67 1.49
N THR A 219 3.52 -14.70 0.93
CA THR A 219 4.76 -14.92 1.66
C THR A 219 5.69 -13.72 1.49
N VAL A 220 6.42 -13.39 2.56
CA VAL A 220 7.40 -12.30 2.59
C VAL A 220 8.41 -12.46 1.46
N VAL A 221 8.67 -11.35 0.77
CA VAL A 221 9.81 -11.19 -0.12
C VAL A 221 10.60 -9.96 0.31
N ALA A 222 11.80 -10.16 0.85
CA ALA A 222 12.69 -9.08 1.24
C ALA A 222 14.15 -9.57 1.19
N PRO A 223 15.13 -8.68 0.96
CA PRO A 223 16.53 -9.06 1.07
C PRO A 223 16.90 -9.36 2.53
N GLY A 224 17.86 -10.28 2.71
CA GLY A 224 18.35 -10.68 4.03
C GLY A 224 17.72 -11.97 4.53
N THR A 225 17.68 -12.13 5.85
CA THR A 225 17.17 -13.34 6.51
C THR A 225 15.65 -13.29 6.62
N SER A 226 14.99 -14.38 6.22
CA SER A 226 13.54 -14.54 6.41
C SER A 226 13.15 -14.49 7.89
N PRO A 227 11.97 -13.93 8.23
CA PRO A 227 11.49 -13.94 9.61
C PRO A 227 11.24 -15.36 10.10
N ASN A 228 11.66 -15.63 11.34
CA ASN A 228 11.39 -16.87 12.05
C ASN A 228 10.19 -16.67 12.99
N PHE A 229 8.98 -16.74 12.43
CA PHE A 229 7.75 -16.70 13.20
C PHE A 229 7.53 -18.00 13.99
N ASP A 230 6.87 -17.92 15.15
CA ASP A 230 6.54 -19.11 15.94
C ASP A 230 5.57 -20.02 15.16
N THR A 231 6.01 -21.25 14.89
CA THR A 231 5.23 -22.31 14.24
C THR A 231 4.93 -23.47 15.17
N SER A 232 5.09 -23.30 16.48
CA SER A 232 4.74 -24.31 17.47
C SER A 232 3.22 -24.48 17.57
N ASP A 233 2.78 -25.63 18.06
CA ASP A 233 1.35 -25.92 18.28
C ASP A 233 0.72 -25.04 19.39
N ALA A 234 1.51 -24.21 20.07
CA ALA A 234 1.03 -23.27 21.10
C ALA A 234 0.41 -21.99 20.51
N VAL A 235 0.62 -21.71 19.23
CA VAL A 235 0.08 -20.55 18.53
C VAL A 235 -0.73 -20.98 17.31
N PRO A 236 -1.75 -20.21 16.88
CA PRO A 236 -2.53 -20.56 15.70
C PRO A 236 -1.64 -20.62 14.45
N LYS A 237 -1.99 -21.53 13.54
CA LYS A 237 -1.20 -21.83 12.34
C LYS A 237 -0.89 -20.57 11.53
N LEU A 238 0.37 -20.39 11.15
CA LEU A 238 0.80 -19.37 10.19
C LEU A 238 0.18 -19.65 8.80
N ILE A 239 -0.50 -18.67 8.21
CA ILE A 239 -1.08 -18.78 6.86
C ILE A 239 -0.40 -17.83 5.88
N GLU A 240 -0.17 -16.59 6.29
CA GLU A 240 0.37 -15.56 5.42
C GLU A 240 1.37 -14.67 6.14
N SER A 241 2.27 -14.06 5.37
CA SER A 241 3.19 -13.04 5.85
C SER A 241 3.45 -12.01 4.76
N ARG A 242 3.62 -10.75 5.15
CA ARG A 242 3.85 -9.62 4.23
C ARG A 242 5.02 -8.79 4.72
N ALA A 243 5.81 -8.26 3.79
CA ALA A 243 6.85 -7.28 4.09
C ALA A 243 6.57 -5.97 3.35
N TRP A 244 6.62 -4.86 4.08
CA TRP A 244 6.34 -3.53 3.54
C TRP A 244 7.60 -2.71 3.33
N LYS A 245 8.47 -2.65 4.34
CA LYS A 245 9.70 -1.86 4.31
C LYS A 245 10.84 -2.58 5.03
N THR A 246 12.05 -2.40 4.52
CA THR A 246 13.29 -2.63 5.26
C THR A 246 14.16 -1.38 5.28
N ASN A 247 14.83 -1.13 6.41
CA ASN A 247 15.93 -0.16 6.50
C ASN A 247 17.30 -0.84 6.50
N GLY A 248 17.36 -2.14 6.17
CA GLY A 248 18.56 -2.98 6.22
C GLY A 248 18.87 -3.58 7.59
N THR A 249 18.38 -2.98 8.69
CA THR A 249 18.49 -3.54 10.05
C THR A 249 17.22 -4.28 10.44
N PHE A 250 16.08 -3.63 10.21
CA PHE A 250 14.76 -4.14 10.51
C PHE A 250 13.94 -4.17 9.24
N THR A 251 13.08 -5.18 9.15
CA THR A 251 12.02 -5.27 8.15
C THR A 251 10.69 -5.37 8.87
N VAL A 252 9.67 -4.70 8.33
CA VAL A 252 8.34 -4.61 8.94
C VAL A 252 7.26 -5.10 8.00
N GLY A 253 6.16 -5.53 8.59
CA GLY A 253 4.98 -5.94 7.85
C GLY A 253 3.93 -6.54 8.76
N SER A 254 3.41 -7.69 8.35
CA SER A 254 2.39 -8.42 9.10
C SER A 254 2.55 -9.93 8.99
N VAL A 255 1.94 -10.60 9.96
CA VAL A 255 1.81 -12.05 10.01
C VAL A 255 0.35 -12.40 10.23
N SER A 256 -0.20 -13.25 9.36
CA SER A 256 -1.57 -13.72 9.47
C SER A 256 -1.61 -15.16 9.96
N ARG A 257 -2.46 -15.41 10.95
CA ARG A 257 -2.65 -16.72 11.57
C ARG A 257 -4.09 -17.17 11.43
N PHE A 258 -4.28 -18.47 11.30
CA PHE A 258 -5.59 -19.10 11.17
C PHE A 258 -6.52 -18.64 12.29
N ALA A 259 -7.72 -18.26 11.89
CA ALA A 259 -8.84 -17.96 12.77
C ALA A 259 -10.13 -18.30 12.01
N ASN A 260 -11.24 -18.39 12.73
CA ASN A 260 -12.55 -18.53 12.13
C ASN A 260 -13.52 -17.51 12.73
N ASN A 261 -14.58 -17.23 12.00
CA ASN A 261 -15.73 -16.47 12.46
C ASN A 261 -16.99 -17.06 11.83
N ASP A 262 -18.14 -16.41 11.99
CA ASP A 262 -19.41 -16.86 11.43
C ASP A 262 -19.44 -16.90 9.90
N ASN A 263 -18.48 -16.24 9.22
CA ASN A 263 -18.31 -16.24 7.77
C ASN A 263 -17.28 -17.25 7.27
N GLY A 264 -16.74 -18.11 8.15
CA GLY A 264 -15.89 -19.25 7.79
C GLY A 264 -14.45 -19.20 8.29
N ASP A 265 -13.59 -19.97 7.62
CA ASP A 265 -12.16 -20.08 7.91
C ASP A 265 -11.39 -18.92 7.25
N HIS A 266 -10.79 -18.07 8.08
CA HIS A 266 -10.10 -16.84 7.66
C HIS A 266 -8.78 -16.68 8.42
N SER A 267 -8.43 -15.43 8.75
CA SER A 267 -7.23 -15.14 9.54
C SER A 267 -7.38 -13.87 10.37
N THR A 268 -6.66 -13.87 11.49
CA THR A 268 -6.27 -12.64 12.17
C THR A 268 -4.89 -12.22 11.66
N SER A 269 -4.55 -10.94 11.75
CA SER A 269 -3.20 -10.46 11.44
C SER A 269 -2.62 -9.60 12.56
N LYS A 270 -1.32 -9.74 12.80
CA LYS A 270 -0.57 -8.87 13.70
C LYS A 270 0.43 -8.05 12.92
N ALA A 271 0.61 -6.80 13.34
CA ALA A 271 1.78 -6.03 12.94
C ALA A 271 3.04 -6.76 13.39
N ALA A 272 4.06 -6.81 12.53
CA ALA A 272 5.27 -7.56 12.77
C ALA A 272 6.52 -6.77 12.40
N ILE A 273 7.60 -7.03 13.12
CA ILE A 273 8.94 -6.52 12.84
C ILE A 273 9.95 -7.64 13.07
N TRP A 274 10.96 -7.74 12.21
CA TRP A 274 12.06 -8.68 12.39
C TRP A 274 13.40 -8.03 12.06
N ASP A 275 14.44 -8.51 12.73
CA ASP A 275 15.81 -8.04 12.52
C ASP A 275 16.59 -8.88 11.51
N SER A 276 17.80 -8.45 11.20
CA SER A 276 18.72 -9.12 10.26
C SER A 276 19.04 -10.59 10.60
N THR A 277 18.80 -11.04 11.84
CA THR A 277 19.01 -12.43 12.25
C THR A 277 17.78 -13.31 12.02
N GLY A 278 16.65 -12.71 11.62
CA GLY A 278 15.36 -13.39 11.46
C GLY A 278 14.54 -13.46 12.75
N SER A 279 15.06 -12.98 13.89
CA SER A 279 14.26 -12.82 15.10
C SER A 279 13.08 -11.89 14.81
N ALA A 280 11.87 -12.38 15.04
CA ALA A 280 10.63 -11.69 14.75
C ALA A 280 9.85 -11.36 16.03
N PHE A 281 9.16 -10.24 16.02
CA PHE A 281 8.26 -9.80 17.09
C PHE A 281 6.87 -9.50 16.50
N GLU A 282 5.84 -10.09 17.09
CA GLU A 282 4.44 -9.88 16.72
C GLU A 282 3.78 -8.95 17.73
N LEU A 283 3.27 -7.81 17.28
CA LEU A 283 2.68 -6.81 18.17
C LEU A 283 1.28 -7.24 18.60
N ASN A 284 0.98 -7.06 19.89
CA ASN A 284 -0.34 -7.34 20.44
C ASN A 284 -1.38 -6.32 19.94
N TRP A 285 -2.62 -6.79 19.78
CA TRP A 285 -3.77 -5.91 19.55
C TRP A 285 -4.16 -5.20 20.85
N PRO A 286 -4.30 -3.87 20.84
CA PRO A 286 -4.88 -3.11 21.94
C PRO A 286 -6.26 -3.58 22.38
N SER A 287 -7.08 -4.16 21.49
CA SER A 287 -8.38 -4.76 21.86
C SER A 287 -8.24 -5.95 22.81
N GLY A 288 -7.09 -6.63 22.80
CA GLY A 288 -6.81 -7.79 23.67
C GLY A 288 -7.51 -9.09 23.27
N GLN A 289 -8.31 -9.10 22.21
CA GLN A 289 -9.05 -10.27 21.73
C GLN A 289 -8.79 -10.53 20.25
N ALA A 290 -8.74 -11.80 19.86
CA ALA A 290 -8.53 -12.21 18.47
C ALA A 290 -9.79 -12.12 17.60
N GLN A 291 -10.95 -12.30 18.23
CA GLN A 291 -12.26 -12.27 17.62
C GLN A 291 -13.21 -11.58 18.60
N GLU A 292 -14.10 -10.75 18.07
CA GLU A 292 -15.22 -10.17 18.78
C GLU A 292 -16.41 -10.10 17.83
N ASP A 293 -17.52 -10.71 18.23
CA ASP A 293 -18.60 -11.09 17.32
C ASP A 293 -18.05 -11.77 16.05
N GLU A 294 -18.37 -11.28 14.86
CA GLU A 294 -17.84 -11.80 13.62
C GLU A 294 -16.55 -11.09 13.17
N ARG A 295 -16.02 -10.10 13.90
CA ARG A 295 -14.83 -9.33 13.50
C ARG A 295 -13.55 -9.93 14.07
N LEU A 296 -12.63 -10.25 13.18
CA LEU A 296 -11.30 -10.75 13.50
C LEU A 296 -10.31 -9.60 13.65
N ALA A 297 -9.47 -9.63 14.68
CA ALA A 297 -8.46 -8.61 14.92
C ALA A 297 -7.36 -8.61 13.84
N GLN A 298 -6.94 -7.42 13.44
CA GLN A 298 -6.02 -7.19 12.34
C GLN A 298 -4.97 -6.15 12.70
N GLY A 299 -3.80 -6.24 12.07
CA GLY A 299 -2.73 -5.30 12.30
C GLY A 299 -1.62 -5.45 11.29
N SER A 300 -1.00 -4.33 10.96
CA SER A 300 0.13 -4.31 10.04
C SER A 300 1.01 -3.10 10.28
N MET A 301 2.33 -3.28 10.20
CA MET A 301 3.30 -2.20 10.20
C MET A 301 3.75 -1.95 8.76
N ARG A 302 3.53 -0.75 8.25
CA ARG A 302 3.75 -0.36 6.86
C ARG A 302 5.13 0.28 6.64
N ASP A 303 5.64 1.01 7.63
CA ASP A 303 6.97 1.63 7.57
C ASP A 303 7.55 1.89 8.98
N LEU A 304 8.83 2.28 9.07
CA LEU A 304 9.50 2.57 10.33
C LEU A 304 10.61 3.63 10.21
N VAL A 305 10.84 4.34 11.31
CA VAL A 305 12.04 5.16 11.54
C VAL A 305 12.64 4.84 12.91
N VAL A 306 13.97 4.89 13.04
CA VAL A 306 14.72 4.52 14.26
C VAL A 306 15.45 5.74 14.83
N LYS A 307 15.42 5.88 16.16
CA LYS A 307 16.18 6.88 16.92
C LYS A 307 16.87 6.23 18.12
N GLY A 308 18.15 5.91 17.97
CA GLY A 308 18.90 5.15 18.98
C GLY A 308 18.26 3.78 19.24
N SER A 309 17.93 3.48 20.49
CA SER A 309 17.24 2.25 20.89
C SER A 309 15.70 2.32 20.77
N THR A 310 15.14 3.37 20.16
CA THR A 310 13.69 3.49 19.95
C THR A 310 13.33 3.32 18.48
N VAL A 311 12.37 2.43 18.21
CA VAL A 311 11.77 2.23 16.89
C VAL A 311 10.39 2.88 16.87
N TYR A 312 10.11 3.68 15.85
CA TYR A 312 8.80 4.24 15.56
C TYR A 312 8.28 3.59 14.28
N GLY A 313 7.49 2.53 14.44
CA GLY A 313 6.74 1.91 13.35
C GLY A 313 5.43 2.64 13.11
N VAL A 314 4.92 2.60 11.88
CA VAL A 314 3.62 3.17 11.52
C VAL A 314 2.79 2.16 10.75
N GLY A 315 1.47 2.18 10.95
CA GLY A 315 0.55 1.29 10.24
C GLY A 315 -0.87 1.38 10.81
N TYR A 316 -1.46 0.23 11.10
CA TYR A 316 -2.74 0.14 11.80
C TYR A 316 -2.77 -1.07 12.74
N ASN A 317 -3.61 -0.98 13.77
CA ASN A 317 -3.82 -2.03 14.75
C ASN A 317 -5.29 -2.07 15.17
N THR A 318 -5.69 -3.10 15.91
CA THR A 318 -7.06 -3.31 16.35
C THR A 318 -7.29 -2.80 17.78
N TYR A 319 -8.32 -1.97 17.94
CA TYR A 319 -8.77 -1.34 19.17
C TYR A 319 -10.22 -1.71 19.47
N ASP A 320 -10.68 -1.34 20.67
CA ASP A 320 -12.04 -1.60 21.17
C ASP A 320 -12.29 -3.10 21.37
N SER A 321 -12.33 -3.52 22.63
CA SER A 321 -12.52 -4.93 23.02
C SER A 321 -13.85 -5.51 22.57
N ASP A 322 -14.82 -4.65 22.25
CA ASP A 322 -16.20 -5.02 21.95
C ASP A 322 -16.50 -4.93 20.45
N ASN A 323 -15.50 -4.55 19.62
CA ASN A 323 -15.73 -4.31 18.20
C ASN A 323 -14.56 -4.59 17.26
N ASN A 324 -13.33 -4.73 17.76
CA ASN A 324 -12.14 -4.92 16.92
C ASN A 324 -12.00 -3.88 15.78
N TYR A 325 -12.09 -2.59 16.10
CA TYR A 325 -11.89 -1.50 15.15
C TYR A 325 -10.44 -1.38 14.69
N MET A 326 -10.22 -1.31 13.38
CA MET A 326 -8.92 -1.11 12.74
C MET A 326 -8.59 0.37 12.59
N ASN A 327 -7.69 0.85 13.45
CA ASN A 327 -7.33 2.26 13.52
C ASN A 327 -5.83 2.48 13.24
N ALA A 328 -5.53 3.60 12.59
CA ALA A 328 -4.18 4.07 12.32
C ALA A 328 -3.38 4.14 13.63
N THR A 329 -2.17 3.59 13.61
CA THR A 329 -1.37 3.34 14.81
C THR A 329 0.09 3.71 14.59
N VAL A 330 0.68 4.39 15.56
CA VAL A 330 2.12 4.48 15.74
C VAL A 330 2.57 3.44 16.77
N PHE A 331 3.49 2.57 16.37
CA PHE A 331 4.09 1.54 17.20
C PHE A 331 5.42 2.05 17.75
N VAL A 332 5.54 2.15 19.08
CA VAL A 332 6.77 2.63 19.72
C VAL A 332 7.46 1.48 20.43
N GLY A 333 8.54 1.00 19.83
CA GLY A 333 9.38 -0.07 20.35
C GLY A 333 10.58 0.47 21.11
N THR A 334 10.83 -0.02 22.32
CA THR A 334 12.09 0.19 23.04
C THR A 334 12.90 -1.10 22.97
N LEU A 335 14.05 -1.04 22.32
CA LEU A 335 14.96 -2.15 22.13
C LEU A 335 15.83 -2.35 23.37
N ALA A 336 15.99 -3.59 23.84
CA ALA A 336 16.96 -3.91 24.87
C ALA A 336 18.41 -3.76 24.37
N LYS A 337 18.63 -3.98 23.07
CA LYS A 337 19.91 -3.82 22.37
C LYS A 337 19.65 -3.24 20.98
N GLU A 338 20.44 -2.25 20.58
CA GLU A 338 20.35 -1.69 19.22
C GLU A 338 20.50 -2.76 18.14
N GLY A 339 19.65 -2.69 17.12
CA GLY A 339 19.63 -3.63 15.99
C GLY A 339 19.00 -5.00 16.27
N SER A 340 18.39 -5.20 17.43
CA SER A 340 17.79 -6.49 17.82
C SER A 340 16.36 -6.28 18.35
N VAL A 341 15.40 -7.05 17.85
CA VAL A 341 14.02 -7.02 18.37
C VAL A 341 13.83 -7.90 19.62
N VAL A 342 14.82 -8.72 19.96
CA VAL A 342 14.81 -9.57 21.16
C VAL A 342 14.68 -8.72 22.42
N ASP A 343 13.80 -9.15 23.33
CA ASP A 343 13.46 -8.48 24.60
C ASP A 343 12.99 -7.01 24.42
N SER A 344 12.53 -6.64 23.23
CA SER A 344 11.95 -5.33 22.99
C SER A 344 10.57 -5.20 23.64
N THR A 345 10.22 -3.97 24.03
CA THR A 345 8.90 -3.65 24.59
C THR A 345 8.20 -2.65 23.68
N TRP A 346 6.86 -2.75 23.56
CA TRP A 346 6.10 -1.99 22.57
C TRP A 346 4.89 -1.30 23.18
N VAL A 347 4.68 -0.05 22.76
CA VAL A 347 3.49 0.75 23.08
C VAL A 347 2.80 1.15 21.79
N ASN A 348 1.48 0.97 21.74
CA ASN A 348 0.65 1.38 20.60
C ASN A 348 0.04 2.76 20.88
N LYS A 349 0.18 3.71 19.96
CA LYS A 349 -0.48 5.02 20.00
C LYS A 349 -1.49 5.10 18.87
N GLU A 350 -2.77 5.11 19.24
CA GLU A 350 -3.86 5.34 18.29
C GLU A 350 -3.80 6.79 17.75
N VAL A 351 -4.04 6.97 16.46
CA VAL A 351 -4.04 8.30 15.84
C VAL A 351 -5.39 8.99 16.03
N ASP A 352 -5.38 10.05 16.84
CA ASP A 352 -6.58 10.82 17.12
C ASP A 352 -7.13 11.54 15.88
N GLY A 353 -8.45 11.55 15.71
CA GLY A 353 -9.13 12.11 14.54
C GLY A 353 -9.13 11.22 13.29
N ALA A 354 -8.45 10.05 13.31
CA ALA A 354 -8.48 9.06 12.24
C ALA A 354 -9.23 7.77 12.63
N GLN A 355 -9.73 7.65 13.86
CA GLN A 355 -10.40 6.44 14.32
C GLN A 355 -11.67 6.13 13.52
N GLN A 356 -12.07 4.86 13.48
CA GLN A 356 -13.36 4.44 12.96
C GLN A 356 -14.52 5.11 13.71
N ARG A 357 -14.44 5.14 15.04
CA ARG A 357 -15.44 5.76 15.93
C ARG A 357 -14.90 7.06 16.52
N ILE A 358 -15.58 8.16 16.28
CA ILE A 358 -15.25 9.46 16.87
C ILE A 358 -16.51 10.01 17.52
N SER A 359 -16.43 10.30 18.82
CA SER A 359 -17.57 10.83 19.60
C SER A 359 -18.85 9.99 19.51
N GLY A 360 -18.71 8.66 19.33
CA GLY A 360 -19.85 7.75 19.24
C GLY A 360 -20.47 7.59 17.85
N ASP A 361 -19.89 8.21 16.82
CA ASP A 361 -20.29 8.06 15.41
C ASP A 361 -19.27 7.20 14.64
N THR A 362 -19.74 6.39 13.69
CA THR A 362 -18.87 5.63 12.78
C THR A 362 -18.43 6.53 11.63
N VAL A 363 -17.39 7.32 11.90
CA VAL A 363 -16.87 8.34 10.99
C VAL A 363 -16.06 7.72 9.86
N HIS A 364 -15.24 6.72 10.18
CA HIS A 364 -14.40 6.00 9.22
C HIS A 364 -14.69 4.50 9.27
N THR A 365 -14.46 3.77 8.17
CA THR A 365 -14.56 2.30 8.13
C THR A 365 -13.22 1.60 8.31
N ASN A 366 -12.12 2.30 8.10
CA ASN A 366 -10.79 1.93 8.56
C ASN A 366 -9.88 3.16 8.53
N SER A 367 -8.73 3.06 9.19
CA SER A 367 -7.62 3.98 8.95
C SER A 367 -6.27 3.32 9.12
N ARG A 368 -5.25 3.88 8.46
CA ARG A 368 -3.86 3.42 8.55
C ARG A 368 -2.89 4.55 8.29
N LEU A 369 -1.71 4.47 8.89
CA LEU A 369 -0.51 5.15 8.38
C LEU A 369 0.14 4.28 7.32
N THR A 370 0.77 4.89 6.32
CA THR A 370 1.35 4.20 5.16
C THR A 370 2.87 4.37 5.04
N ASP A 371 3.43 5.48 5.51
CA ASP A 371 4.86 5.80 5.37
C ASP A 371 5.30 6.82 6.45
N VAL A 372 6.58 6.80 6.84
CA VAL A 372 7.18 7.73 7.82
C VAL A 372 8.61 8.09 7.42
N ASN A 373 8.98 9.36 7.53
CA ASN A 373 10.33 9.79 7.14
C ASN A 373 11.28 10.01 8.34
N ALA A 374 12.52 10.38 8.02
CA ALA A 374 13.57 10.69 8.98
C ALA A 374 13.28 11.88 9.90
N ASN A 375 12.31 12.75 9.56
CA ASN A 375 11.86 13.87 10.39
C ASN A 375 10.72 13.46 11.33
N PHE A 376 10.38 12.17 11.40
CA PHE A 376 9.28 11.63 12.21
C PHE A 376 7.89 12.11 11.76
N VAL A 377 7.77 12.61 10.54
CA VAL A 377 6.48 12.93 9.91
C VAL A 377 5.94 11.66 9.25
N ALA A 378 4.72 11.29 9.59
CA ALA A 378 4.04 10.15 8.97
C ALA A 378 2.84 10.60 8.14
N ILE A 379 2.49 9.81 7.13
CA ILE A 379 1.33 10.03 6.27
C ILE A 379 0.39 8.83 6.35
N GLY A 380 -0.89 9.07 6.11
CA GLY A 380 -1.89 8.02 6.19
C GLY A 380 -3.21 8.35 5.51
N GLU A 381 -4.11 7.38 5.59
CA GLU A 381 -5.42 7.40 4.98
C GLU A 381 -6.49 6.93 5.97
N ALA A 382 -7.66 7.57 5.95
CA ALA A 382 -8.84 7.15 6.66
C ALA A 382 -10.03 7.06 5.70
N LYS A 383 -10.58 5.86 5.49
CA LYS A 383 -11.76 5.67 4.62
C LYS A 383 -12.98 6.22 5.32
N ARG A 384 -13.59 7.24 4.73
CA ARG A 384 -14.89 7.75 5.18
C ARG A 384 -15.94 6.66 5.02
N SER A 385 -16.74 6.42 6.05
CA SER A 385 -17.87 5.48 5.95
C SER A 385 -18.86 5.97 4.91
N GLY A 386 -19.37 5.06 4.07
CA GLY A 386 -20.45 5.43 3.15
C GLY A 386 -21.77 5.75 3.86
N ALA A 387 -21.95 5.34 5.12
CA ALA A 387 -23.06 5.77 5.96
C ALA A 387 -22.90 7.23 6.47
N TYR A 388 -21.68 7.77 6.46
CA TYR A 388 -21.36 9.08 7.00
C TYR A 388 -20.64 9.94 5.95
N LEU A 389 -21.34 10.31 4.88
CA LEU A 389 -20.73 11.01 3.74
C LEU A 389 -20.17 12.40 4.09
N MET A 390 -19.21 12.85 3.28
CA MET A 390 -18.82 14.25 3.28
C MET A 390 -19.95 15.11 2.70
N PRO A 391 -20.09 16.40 3.06
CA PRO A 391 -21.13 17.28 2.52
C PRO A 391 -21.16 17.38 0.99
N THR A 392 -20.06 17.03 0.33
CA THR A 392 -19.93 16.92 -1.13
C THR A 392 -20.49 15.63 -1.73
N GLY A 393 -21.09 14.76 -0.91
CA GLY A 393 -21.63 13.45 -1.31
C GLY A 393 -20.55 12.48 -1.78
N SER A 394 -19.41 12.46 -1.08
CA SER A 394 -18.34 11.48 -1.30
C SER A 394 -18.04 10.70 -0.02
N ALA A 395 -17.59 9.46 -0.20
CA ALA A 395 -17.04 8.61 0.84
C ALA A 395 -15.52 8.42 0.59
N PRO A 396 -14.70 9.48 0.71
CA PRO A 396 -13.31 9.43 0.28
C PRO A 396 -12.41 8.60 1.20
N ASN A 397 -11.31 8.08 0.65
CA ASN A 397 -10.08 7.84 1.42
C ASN A 397 -9.47 9.20 1.74
N ARG A 398 -9.66 9.68 2.96
CA ARG A 398 -9.17 10.99 3.40
C ARG A 398 -7.68 10.88 3.70
N LEU A 399 -6.91 11.74 3.04
CA LEU A 399 -5.46 11.83 3.23
C LEU A 399 -5.15 12.68 4.45
N PHE A 400 -4.28 12.18 5.34
CA PHE A 400 -3.85 12.91 6.53
C PHE A 400 -2.34 12.77 6.80
N VAL A 401 -1.83 13.69 7.61
CA VAL A 401 -0.44 13.74 8.08
C VAL A 401 -0.44 13.68 9.60
N VAL A 402 0.49 12.94 10.18
CA VAL A 402 0.86 13.01 11.60
C VAL A 402 2.18 13.78 11.67
N ASP A 403 2.12 14.97 12.28
CA ASP A 403 3.21 15.94 12.30
C ASP A 403 4.49 15.42 12.99
N ASP A 404 4.35 14.60 14.03
CA ASP A 404 5.48 14.04 14.76
C ASP A 404 5.06 12.77 15.52
N VAL A 405 5.53 11.61 15.07
CA VAL A 405 5.20 10.30 15.68
C VAL A 405 5.86 10.09 17.06
N THR A 406 6.82 10.93 17.44
CA THR A 406 7.52 10.83 18.72
C THR A 406 6.70 11.37 19.90
N LYS A 407 5.74 12.27 19.63
CA LYS A 407 4.86 12.87 20.63
C LYS A 407 4.08 11.81 21.41
N SER A 408 3.80 12.07 22.70
CA SER A 408 3.08 11.13 23.57
C SER A 408 1.67 10.82 23.06
N SER A 409 1.02 11.81 22.45
CA SER A 409 -0.22 11.69 21.70
C SER A 409 0.01 12.14 20.26
N VAL A 410 -0.64 11.46 19.32
CA VAL A 410 -0.52 11.72 17.89
C VAL A 410 -1.92 11.94 17.32
N SER A 411 -2.04 12.84 16.35
CA SER A 411 -3.32 13.20 15.74
C SER A 411 -3.20 13.40 14.24
N ALA A 412 -4.29 13.12 13.53
CA ALA A 412 -4.41 13.28 12.10
C ALA A 412 -4.70 14.73 11.73
N PHE A 413 -3.77 15.35 11.01
CA PHE A 413 -4.00 16.60 10.32
C PHE A 413 -4.47 16.32 8.88
N TYR A 414 -5.68 16.76 8.54
CA TYR A 414 -6.21 16.64 7.18
C TYR A 414 -5.99 17.95 6.42
N PRO A 415 -5.11 18.00 5.40
CA PRO A 415 -4.98 19.18 4.57
C PRO A 415 -6.31 19.54 3.91
N THR A 416 -6.66 20.83 3.90
CA THR A 416 -7.95 21.33 3.35
C THR A 416 -7.78 22.47 2.34
N SER A 417 -6.55 22.88 2.07
CA SER A 417 -6.21 23.99 1.17
C SER A 417 -5.67 23.49 -0.17
N GLY A 418 -5.68 24.38 -1.18
CA GLY A 418 -5.13 24.10 -2.50
C GLY A 418 -5.79 22.91 -3.19
N ILE A 419 -4.99 21.86 -3.41
CA ILE A 419 -5.44 20.65 -4.11
C ILE A 419 -6.36 19.75 -3.26
N PHE A 420 -6.29 19.85 -1.93
CA PHE A 420 -7.02 19.02 -0.97
C PHE A 420 -8.39 19.63 -0.62
N PHE A 421 -9.28 19.71 -1.60
CA PHE A 421 -10.62 20.26 -1.36
C PHE A 421 -11.46 19.33 -0.46
N SER A 422 -12.48 19.90 0.19
CA SER A 422 -13.41 19.12 1.03
C SER A 422 -14.03 17.94 0.27
N GLY A 423 -13.88 16.75 0.85
CA GLY A 423 -14.39 15.51 0.28
C GLY A 423 -13.53 14.91 -0.83
N ALA A 424 -12.34 15.44 -1.11
CA ALA A 424 -11.36 14.79 -1.98
C ALA A 424 -10.89 13.46 -1.37
N GLY A 425 -10.91 12.41 -2.18
CA GLY A 425 -10.34 11.11 -1.84
C GLY A 425 -9.08 10.82 -2.64
N GLY A 426 -8.18 10.03 -2.07
CA GLY A 426 -6.91 9.73 -2.71
C GLY A 426 -6.21 8.50 -2.16
N GLN A 427 -4.94 8.38 -2.51
CA GLN A 427 -4.01 7.39 -1.98
C GLN A 427 -2.71 8.10 -1.63
N MET A 428 -2.18 7.86 -0.43
CA MET A 428 -0.83 8.27 -0.06
C MET A 428 0.17 7.37 -0.78
N GLY A 429 1.14 7.99 -1.45
CA GLY A 429 2.24 7.28 -2.09
C GLY A 429 3.40 7.09 -1.12
N GLY A 430 4.11 8.19 -0.83
CA GLY A 430 5.25 8.18 0.09
C GLY A 430 5.66 9.58 0.51
N ILE A 431 6.57 9.65 1.48
CA ILE A 431 7.14 10.88 2.01
C ILE A 431 8.67 10.77 2.07
N ASN A 432 9.38 11.73 1.49
CA ASN A 432 10.84 11.73 1.53
C ASN A 432 11.40 12.47 2.76
N SER A 433 12.72 12.45 2.93
CA SER A 433 13.43 13.13 4.02
C SER A 433 13.33 14.66 4.02
N TYR A 434 12.77 15.26 2.96
CA TYR A 434 12.49 16.70 2.86
C TYR A 434 11.02 17.04 3.19
N ASN A 435 10.25 16.08 3.70
CA ASN A 435 8.80 16.19 3.92
C ASN A 435 8.00 16.45 2.63
N GLU A 436 8.50 16.04 1.47
CA GLU A 436 7.74 16.09 0.24
C GLU A 436 6.88 14.83 0.13
N ILE A 437 5.56 15.03 0.16
CA ILE A 437 4.58 13.96 0.12
C ILE A 437 4.12 13.78 -1.32
N VAL A 438 4.14 12.55 -1.82
CA VAL A 438 3.60 12.19 -3.13
C VAL A 438 2.38 11.30 -2.98
N GLY A 439 1.47 11.34 -3.95
CA GLY A 439 0.30 10.47 -3.95
C GLY A 439 -0.65 10.75 -5.10
N GLN A 440 -1.84 10.18 -5.00
CA GLN A 440 -2.94 10.36 -5.92
C GLN A 440 -4.12 11.03 -5.21
N LEU A 441 -4.82 11.94 -5.90
CA LEU A 441 -5.98 12.65 -5.35
C LEU A 441 -7.06 12.84 -6.42
N ASP A 442 -8.31 13.00 -5.99
CA ASP A 442 -9.38 13.45 -6.88
C ASP A 442 -9.01 14.77 -7.59
N ALA A 443 -9.31 14.81 -8.88
CA ALA A 443 -9.13 15.98 -9.75
C ALA A 443 -10.42 16.79 -9.93
N GLU A 444 -11.57 16.25 -9.50
CA GLU A 444 -12.88 16.88 -9.67
C GLU A 444 -13.76 16.71 -8.43
N LYS A 445 -14.79 17.55 -8.31
CA LYS A 445 -15.69 17.60 -7.14
C LYS A 445 -17.08 17.00 -7.40
N THR A 446 -17.23 16.22 -8.47
CA THR A 446 -18.53 15.62 -8.82
C THR A 446 -19.03 14.75 -7.66
N ARG A 447 -20.33 14.74 -7.41
CA ARG A 447 -20.92 13.84 -6.39
C ARG A 447 -20.61 12.39 -6.74
N GLU A 448 -20.16 11.61 -5.78
CA GLU A 448 -19.88 10.17 -5.95
C GLU A 448 -21.08 9.31 -5.57
N GLU A 449 -21.83 9.75 -4.55
CA GLU A 449 -23.10 9.15 -4.18
C GLU A 449 -24.09 9.21 -5.34
N GLU A 450 -24.59 8.03 -5.73
CA GLU A 450 -25.41 7.79 -6.93
C GLU A 450 -24.73 8.27 -8.23
N GLY A 451 -23.42 8.52 -8.17
CA GLY A 451 -22.62 9.09 -9.22
C GLY A 451 -21.53 8.14 -9.69
N LYS A 452 -20.58 8.71 -10.44
CA LYS A 452 -19.43 7.97 -10.96
C LYS A 452 -18.19 8.19 -10.07
N PRO A 453 -17.23 7.25 -10.11
CA PRO A 453 -15.88 7.49 -9.61
C PRO A 453 -15.29 8.79 -10.20
N ARG A 454 -14.59 9.55 -9.35
CA ARG A 454 -13.91 10.78 -9.77
C ARG A 454 -12.62 10.49 -10.51
N ARG A 455 -12.30 11.35 -11.48
CA ARG A 455 -10.98 11.35 -12.12
C ARG A 455 -9.89 11.63 -11.09
N LYS A 456 -8.75 10.96 -11.24
CA LYS A 456 -7.59 11.07 -10.35
C LYS A 456 -6.48 11.91 -10.98
N ARG A 457 -5.65 12.53 -10.14
CA ARG A 457 -4.40 13.23 -10.49
C ARG A 457 -3.30 12.82 -9.51
N GLY A 458 -2.05 12.81 -9.98
CA GLY A 458 -0.90 12.76 -9.09
C GLY A 458 -0.67 14.11 -8.39
N PHE A 459 -0.04 14.09 -7.23
CA PHE A 459 0.42 15.31 -6.56
C PHE A 459 1.80 15.13 -5.93
N ILE A 460 2.46 16.27 -5.74
CA ILE A 460 3.60 16.46 -4.84
C ILE A 460 3.18 17.58 -3.88
N TYR A 461 3.35 17.38 -2.59
CA TYR A 461 2.96 18.31 -1.54
C TYR A 461 4.12 18.52 -0.56
N PRO A 462 4.87 19.63 -0.68
CA PRO A 462 5.89 20.01 0.28
C PRO A 462 5.23 20.35 1.62
N TYR A 463 5.48 19.53 2.64
CA TYR A 463 4.88 19.71 3.97
C TYR A 463 5.84 20.41 4.93
N ALA A 464 5.38 21.51 5.53
CA ALA A 464 6.12 22.22 6.57
C ALA A 464 5.72 21.68 7.95
N GLN A 465 6.60 20.86 8.55
CA GLN A 465 6.41 20.33 9.90
C GLN A 465 6.30 21.47 10.93
N GLY A 466 5.28 21.42 11.78
CA GLY A 466 4.98 22.45 12.77
C GLY A 466 4.53 23.81 12.21
N GLY A 467 4.30 23.93 10.90
CA GLY A 467 4.02 25.19 10.22
C GLY A 467 2.54 25.51 10.03
N THR A 468 2.20 26.80 10.17
CA THR A 468 0.96 27.46 9.71
C THR A 468 0.81 27.46 8.20
#